data_AF-A0A8H7DE14-F1
#
_entry.id   AF-A0A8H7DE14-F1
#
_cell.length_a   1.000
_cell.length_b   1.000
_cell.length_c   1.000
_cell.angle_alpha   90.00
_cell.angle_beta   90.00
_cell.angle_gamma   90.00
#
_symmetry.space_group_name_H-M   'P 1'
#
loop_
_entity.id
_entity.type
_entity.pdbx_description
1 polymer ?
#
loop_
_entity_poly.entity_id
_entity_poly.type
_entity_poly.pdbx_seq_one_letter_code
_entity_poly.pdbx_strand_id
1 'polypeptide(L)'
;MCWETGRLFYLLLELTIGKCGLLATAIHGITSIPTIYYLSVFQACFGASPIRSAVDSLPGSLITTPFVLPAGVIITLMKHLVSTLREDSSIGKWVGYQLVGGTGVGILFSSPVFPLLAPLPSTRAGSAFALFSFTRAFAQTCGITVSGTILQNSLKKNLPAAFVAKFSPGFEIAYAAIPVIHGLEQPLRDQVRAAFALSILAIWQTMIGIAGLGLLFSLLMVEVPIGTTVDKTYMLKESKQKVEDAEVH
;
A
#
# COMPACT_ATOMS: atom_id res chain seq x y z
N MET A 1 33.79 28.49 -11.04
CA MET A 1 32.44 29.05 -10.83
C MET A 1 31.33 28.25 -11.53
N CYS A 2 31.41 27.95 -12.83
CA CYS A 2 30.35 27.20 -13.55
C CYS A 2 30.14 25.73 -13.06
N TRP A 3 31.17 25.10 -12.48
CA TRP A 3 31.12 23.72 -11.99
C TRP A 3 30.38 23.56 -10.64
N GLU A 4 30.47 24.54 -9.74
CA GLU A 4 29.76 24.52 -8.46
C GLU A 4 28.27 24.82 -8.62
N THR A 5 27.90 25.72 -9.53
CA THR A 5 26.50 26.01 -9.85
C THR A 5 25.80 24.80 -10.47
N GLY A 6 26.48 24.04 -11.34
CA GLY A 6 25.98 22.78 -11.88
C GLY A 6 25.80 21.71 -10.79
N ARG A 7 26.79 21.53 -9.92
CA ARG A 7 26.72 20.55 -8.82
C ARG A 7 25.59 20.88 -7.82
N LEU A 8 25.39 22.16 -7.51
CA LEU A 8 24.26 22.63 -6.69
C LEU A 8 22.90 22.38 -7.37
N PHE A 9 22.80 22.63 -8.67
CA PHE A 9 21.60 22.35 -9.45
C PHE A 9 21.25 20.84 -9.46
N TYR A 10 22.24 19.98 -9.69
CA TYR A 10 22.05 18.51 -9.65
C TYR A 10 21.65 18.01 -8.26
N LEU A 11 22.29 18.51 -7.19
CA LEU A 11 21.92 18.16 -5.81
C LEU A 11 20.50 18.62 -5.45
N LEU A 12 20.09 19.80 -5.89
CA LEU A 12 18.72 20.30 -5.68
C LEU A 12 17.69 19.47 -6.46
N LEU A 13 18.05 19.02 -7.66
CA LEU A 13 17.21 18.16 -8.49
C LEU A 13 17.02 16.78 -7.86
N GLU A 14 18.09 16.13 -7.42
CA GLU A 14 18.05 14.83 -6.71
C GLU A 14 17.23 14.90 -5.41
N LEU A 15 17.41 15.97 -4.63
CA LEU A 15 16.67 16.19 -3.40
C LEU A 15 15.16 16.39 -3.67
N THR A 16 14.82 16.97 -4.81
CA THR A 16 13.43 17.20 -5.23
C THR A 16 12.78 15.89 -5.68
N ILE A 17 13.48 15.06 -6.45
CA ILE A 17 12.99 13.73 -6.87
C ILE A 17 12.71 12.84 -5.66
N GLY A 18 13.64 12.77 -4.70
CA GLY A 18 13.46 11.98 -3.49
C GLY A 18 12.27 12.42 -2.63
N LYS A 19 12.10 13.74 -2.45
CA LYS A 19 10.94 14.31 -1.72
C LYS A 19 9.62 14.00 -2.41
N CYS A 20 9.58 14.14 -3.73
CA CYS A 20 8.36 13.92 -4.48
C CYS A 20 8.01 12.43 -4.58
N GLY A 21 9.00 11.53 -4.67
CA GLY A 21 8.78 10.08 -4.56
C GLY A 21 8.25 9.64 -3.19
N LEU A 22 8.75 10.24 -2.10
CA LEU A 22 8.21 10.02 -0.75
C LEU A 22 6.78 10.54 -0.62
N LEU A 23 6.48 11.72 -1.18
CA LEU A 23 5.13 12.30 -1.17
C LEU A 23 4.14 11.43 -1.97
N ALA A 24 4.51 11.01 -3.18
CA ALA A 24 3.70 10.11 -3.99
C ALA A 24 3.45 8.78 -3.27
N THR A 25 4.47 8.22 -2.61
CA THR A 25 4.36 7.01 -1.78
C THR A 25 3.40 7.21 -0.62
N ALA A 26 3.46 8.36 0.05
CA ALA A 26 2.55 8.68 1.15
C ALA A 26 1.10 8.80 0.66
N ILE A 27 0.86 9.51 -0.44
CA ILE A 27 -0.50 9.68 -0.98
C ILE A 27 -1.07 8.34 -1.47
N HIS A 28 -0.24 7.52 -2.13
CA HIS A 28 -0.61 6.15 -2.49
C HIS A 28 -0.91 5.29 -1.25
N GLY A 29 -0.11 5.38 -0.20
CA GLY A 29 -0.33 4.66 1.06
C GLY A 29 -1.65 5.05 1.73
N ILE A 30 -1.95 6.35 1.80
CA ILE A 30 -3.18 6.89 2.38
C ILE A 30 -4.44 6.39 1.64
N THR A 31 -4.37 6.22 0.32
CA THR A 31 -5.54 5.90 -0.52
C THR A 31 -5.71 4.40 -0.78
N SER A 32 -4.61 3.66 -0.92
CA SER A 32 -4.64 2.24 -1.28
C SER A 32 -5.11 1.33 -0.14
N ILE A 33 -4.58 1.51 1.08
CA ILE A 33 -4.89 0.59 2.17
C ILE A 33 -6.34 0.69 2.64
N PRO A 34 -6.98 1.88 2.74
CA PRO A 34 -8.40 1.94 3.09
C PRO A 34 -9.26 1.31 2.00
N THR A 35 -8.83 1.38 0.74
CA THR A 35 -9.57 0.74 -0.35
C THR A 35 -9.63 -0.77 -0.19
N ILE A 36 -8.52 -1.42 0.15
CA ILE A 36 -8.49 -2.86 0.39
C ILE A 36 -9.29 -3.22 1.66
N TYR A 37 -9.11 -2.45 2.72
CA TYR A 37 -9.71 -2.71 4.02
C TYR A 37 -11.24 -2.51 4.02
N TYR A 38 -11.72 -1.33 3.60
CA TYR A 38 -13.15 -0.99 3.66
C TYR A 38 -13.98 -1.65 2.56
N LEU A 39 -13.37 -2.11 1.47
CA LEU A 39 -14.06 -2.98 0.51
C LEU A 39 -14.43 -4.33 1.16
N SER A 40 -13.54 -4.90 1.96
CA SER A 40 -13.81 -6.13 2.70
C SER A 40 -14.91 -5.91 3.76
N VAL A 41 -14.88 -4.76 4.45
CA VAL A 41 -15.93 -4.35 5.39
C VAL A 41 -17.29 -4.20 4.68
N PHE A 42 -17.31 -3.59 3.50
CA PHE A 42 -18.52 -3.46 2.69
C PHE A 42 -19.10 -4.83 2.37
N GLN A 43 -18.29 -5.75 1.84
CA GLN A 43 -18.71 -7.11 1.50
C GLN A 43 -19.23 -7.87 2.73
N ALA A 44 -18.61 -7.68 3.91
CA ALA A 44 -19.07 -8.28 5.15
C ALA A 44 -20.47 -7.81 5.58
N CYS A 45 -20.84 -6.55 5.32
CA CYS A 45 -22.19 -6.02 5.58
C CYS A 45 -23.28 -6.72 4.75
N PHE A 46 -22.91 -7.26 3.59
CA PHE A 46 -23.78 -8.08 2.73
C PHE A 46 -23.63 -9.58 2.97
N GLY A 47 -22.79 -9.97 3.92
CA GLY A 47 -22.64 -11.35 4.33
C GLY A 47 -21.63 -12.17 3.55
N ALA A 48 -20.68 -11.51 2.90
CA ALA A 48 -19.46 -12.21 2.50
C ALA A 48 -18.69 -12.64 3.76
N SER A 49 -18.27 -13.91 3.79
CA SER A 49 -17.26 -14.37 4.74
C SER A 49 -15.89 -13.78 4.35
N PRO A 50 -14.90 -13.76 5.26
CA PRO A 50 -13.55 -13.31 4.93
C PRO A 50 -12.94 -14.03 3.72
N ILE A 51 -13.23 -15.33 3.56
CA ILE A 51 -12.79 -16.14 2.42
C ILE A 51 -13.45 -15.67 1.14
N ARG A 52 -14.78 -15.44 1.17
CA ARG A 52 -15.51 -14.96 -0.01
C ARG A 52 -15.06 -13.55 -0.42
N SER A 53 -14.86 -12.65 0.54
CA SER A 53 -14.29 -11.32 0.30
C SER A 53 -12.91 -11.37 -0.35
N ALA A 54 -12.07 -12.31 0.07
CA ALA A 54 -10.76 -12.52 -0.56
C ALA A 54 -10.88 -13.00 -2.02
N VAL A 55 -11.82 -13.91 -2.31
CA VAL A 55 -12.12 -14.39 -3.67
C VAL A 55 -12.68 -13.25 -4.54
N ASP A 56 -13.62 -12.47 -4.01
CA ASP A 56 -14.24 -11.34 -4.70
C ASP A 56 -13.22 -10.22 -5.01
N SER A 57 -12.10 -10.18 -4.29
CA SER A 57 -10.99 -9.24 -4.51
C SER A 57 -9.95 -9.75 -5.51
N LEU A 58 -10.06 -10.99 -5.99
CA LEU A 58 -9.12 -11.57 -6.96
C LEU A 58 -9.10 -10.82 -8.30
N PRO A 59 -10.22 -10.42 -8.92
CA PRO A 59 -10.19 -9.71 -10.19
C PRO A 59 -9.35 -8.43 -10.14
N GLY A 60 -9.47 -7.65 -9.06
CA GLY A 60 -8.65 -6.45 -8.86
C GLY A 60 -7.16 -6.77 -8.71
N SER A 61 -6.83 -7.86 -8.00
CA SER A 61 -5.44 -8.35 -7.88
C SER A 61 -4.89 -8.84 -9.23
N LEU A 62 -5.71 -9.53 -10.02
CA LEU A 62 -5.34 -10.09 -11.32
C LEU A 62 -5.18 -9.01 -12.39
N ILE A 63 -5.87 -7.88 -12.28
CA ILE A 63 -5.70 -6.72 -13.17
C ILE A 63 -4.46 -5.90 -12.79
N THR A 64 -4.15 -5.75 -11.51
CA THR A 64 -2.94 -5.02 -11.06
C THR A 64 -1.65 -5.83 -11.25
N THR A 65 -1.72 -7.16 -11.15
CA THR A 65 -0.62 -8.11 -11.34
C THR A 65 0.14 -7.97 -12.68
N PRO A 66 -0.51 -7.86 -13.85
CA PRO A 66 0.17 -7.69 -15.14
C PRO A 66 0.77 -6.30 -15.35
N PHE A 67 0.58 -5.36 -14.43
CA PHE A 67 1.37 -4.12 -14.39
C PHE A 67 2.63 -4.26 -13.53
N VAL A 68 2.76 -5.35 -12.75
CA VAL A 68 3.92 -5.67 -11.89
C VAL A 68 4.40 -7.12 -12.16
N LEU A 69 4.58 -7.42 -13.45
CA LEU A 69 4.52 -8.75 -14.06
C LEU A 69 5.25 -9.90 -13.36
N PRO A 70 6.51 -9.79 -12.89
CA PRO A 70 7.19 -10.94 -12.27
C PRO A 70 6.68 -11.25 -10.86
N ALA A 71 6.34 -10.21 -10.10
CA ALA A 71 5.93 -10.33 -8.70
C ALA A 71 4.48 -10.80 -8.56
N GLY A 72 3.60 -10.30 -9.43
CA GLY A 72 2.18 -10.62 -9.36
C GLY A 72 1.87 -12.07 -9.77
N VAL A 73 2.67 -12.70 -10.64
CA VAL A 73 2.55 -14.13 -10.95
C VAL A 73 2.82 -14.98 -9.71
N ILE A 74 3.86 -14.65 -8.96
CA ILE A 74 4.26 -15.38 -7.74
C ILE A 74 3.20 -15.21 -6.63
N ILE A 75 2.63 -14.01 -6.48
CA ILE A 75 1.57 -13.76 -5.48
C ILE A 75 0.26 -14.45 -5.86
N THR A 76 -0.10 -14.45 -7.14
CA THR A 76 -1.29 -15.17 -7.64
C THR A 76 -1.16 -16.68 -7.38
N LEU A 77 0.02 -17.25 -7.64
CA LEU A 77 0.32 -18.64 -7.31
C LEU A 77 0.23 -18.89 -5.81
N MET A 78 0.80 -18.03 -4.96
CA MET A 78 0.69 -18.17 -3.51
C MET A 78 -0.76 -18.11 -3.02
N LYS A 79 -1.57 -17.15 -3.51
CA LYS A 79 -2.99 -17.06 -3.15
C LYS A 79 -3.75 -18.32 -3.54
N HIS A 80 -3.47 -18.89 -4.71
CA HIS A 80 -4.04 -20.15 -5.15
C HIS A 80 -3.61 -21.31 -4.25
N LEU A 81 -2.32 -21.41 -3.92
CA LEU A 81 -1.80 -22.43 -3.01
C LEU A 81 -2.46 -22.32 -1.62
N VAL A 82 -2.55 -21.12 -1.04
CA VAL A 82 -3.22 -20.92 0.27
C VAL A 82 -4.71 -21.26 0.22
N SER A 83 -5.40 -21.06 -0.91
CA SER A 83 -6.81 -21.48 -1.05
C SER A 83 -7.01 -23.00 -0.98
N THR A 84 -5.95 -23.80 -1.14
CA THR A 84 -6.00 -25.27 -1.01
C THR A 84 -5.74 -25.78 0.42
N LEU A 85 -5.52 -24.89 1.40
CA LEU A 85 -5.38 -25.31 2.79
C LEU A 85 -6.71 -25.81 3.36
N ARG A 86 -6.62 -26.93 4.07
CA ARG A 86 -7.71 -27.53 4.84
C ARG A 86 -7.25 -27.73 6.28
N GLU A 87 -8.20 -28.04 7.15
CA GLU A 87 -8.04 -28.13 8.61
C GLU A 87 -7.02 -29.19 9.04
N ASP A 88 -6.77 -30.18 8.18
CA ASP A 88 -5.80 -31.27 8.33
C ASP A 88 -4.41 -30.97 7.74
N SER A 89 -4.19 -29.76 7.23
CA SER A 89 -2.97 -29.43 6.48
C SER A 89 -1.74 -29.32 7.39
N SER A 90 -0.67 -30.00 6.99
CA SER A 90 0.57 -30.07 7.77
C SER A 90 1.29 -28.71 7.88
N ILE A 91 2.06 -28.56 8.96
CA ILE A 91 2.81 -27.32 9.25
C ILE A 91 3.73 -26.93 8.08
N GLY A 92 4.38 -27.89 7.42
CA GLY A 92 5.23 -27.63 6.26
C GLY A 92 4.48 -27.03 5.06
N LYS A 93 3.19 -27.34 4.90
CA LYS A 93 2.38 -26.91 3.76
C LYS A 93 2.04 -25.42 3.85
N TRP A 94 1.62 -24.93 5.02
CA TRP A 94 1.34 -23.49 5.19
C TRP A 94 2.62 -22.64 5.19
N VAL A 95 3.72 -23.12 5.79
CA VAL A 95 5.02 -22.43 5.77
C VAL A 95 5.57 -22.33 4.35
N GLY A 96 5.51 -23.42 3.56
CA GLY A 96 5.93 -23.41 2.16
C GLY A 96 5.15 -22.39 1.31
N TYR A 97 3.84 -22.26 1.55
CA TYR A 97 3.02 -21.27 0.84
C TYR A 97 3.34 -19.84 1.25
N GLN A 98 3.66 -19.60 2.53
CA GLN A 98 4.10 -18.29 3.00
C GLN A 98 5.48 -17.90 2.46
N LEU A 99 6.39 -18.84 2.24
CA LEU A 99 7.69 -18.58 1.61
C LEU A 99 7.52 -18.12 0.16
N VAL A 100 6.69 -18.82 -0.62
CA VAL A 100 6.37 -18.42 -2.02
C VAL A 100 5.71 -17.04 -2.04
N GLY A 101 4.78 -16.77 -1.12
CA GLY A 101 4.16 -15.46 -0.97
C GLY A 101 5.14 -14.36 -0.58
N GLY A 102 6.06 -14.66 0.35
CA GLY A 102 7.11 -13.76 0.81
C GLY A 102 8.03 -13.32 -0.31
N THR A 103 8.38 -14.22 -1.24
CA THR A 103 9.18 -13.87 -2.43
C THR A 103 8.42 -12.91 -3.36
N GLY A 104 7.15 -13.18 -3.63
CA GLY A 104 6.32 -12.31 -4.48
C GLY A 104 6.10 -10.92 -3.87
N VAL A 105 5.83 -10.86 -2.56
CA VAL A 105 5.69 -9.60 -1.80
C VAL A 105 7.02 -8.84 -1.76
N GLY A 106 8.15 -9.55 -1.62
CA GLY A 106 9.49 -8.97 -1.66
C GLY A 106 9.76 -8.26 -3.00
N ILE A 107 9.46 -8.90 -4.13
CA ILE A 107 9.64 -8.31 -5.46
C ILE A 107 8.71 -7.11 -5.67
N LEU A 108 7.45 -7.17 -5.21
CA LEU A 108 6.52 -6.03 -5.24
C LEU A 108 7.06 -4.82 -4.46
N PHE A 109 7.62 -5.06 -3.27
CA PHE A 109 8.18 -4.00 -2.44
C PHE A 109 9.46 -3.41 -3.02
N SER A 110 10.23 -4.16 -3.81
CA SER A 110 11.46 -3.66 -4.44
C SER A 110 11.20 -2.73 -5.63
N SER A 111 10.09 -2.87 -6.36
CA SER A 111 9.83 -2.10 -7.58
C SER A 111 9.90 -0.57 -7.41
N PRO A 112 9.28 0.06 -6.39
CA PRO A 112 9.40 1.50 -6.16
C PRO A 112 10.71 1.93 -5.49
N VAL A 113 11.50 0.97 -4.98
CA VAL A 113 12.74 1.23 -4.24
C VAL A 113 13.90 1.46 -5.21
N PHE A 114 13.89 0.86 -6.40
CA PHE A 114 14.97 1.04 -7.38
C PHE A 114 15.15 2.51 -7.82
N PRO A 115 14.10 3.27 -8.20
CA PRO A 115 14.26 4.68 -8.54
C PRO A 115 14.69 5.55 -7.35
N LEU A 116 14.28 5.19 -6.12
CA LEU A 116 14.68 5.90 -4.90
C LEU A 116 16.16 5.70 -4.57
N LEU A 117 16.67 4.49 -4.77
CA LEU A 117 18.06 4.13 -4.44
C LEU A 117 19.04 4.44 -5.58
N ALA A 118 18.59 4.51 -6.84
CA ALA A 118 19.44 4.75 -8.00
C ALA A 118 20.35 6.00 -7.91
N PRO A 119 19.90 7.16 -7.41
CA PRO A 119 20.77 8.35 -7.29
C PRO A 119 21.56 8.41 -5.97
N LEU A 120 21.39 7.46 -5.04
CA LEU A 120 21.97 7.55 -3.71
C LEU A 120 23.25 6.73 -3.56
N PRO A 121 24.31 7.28 -2.92
CA PRO A 121 25.49 6.50 -2.57
C PRO A 121 25.13 5.38 -1.59
N SER A 122 25.77 4.22 -1.73
CA SER A 122 25.49 2.99 -0.96
C SER A 122 25.57 3.18 0.57
N THR A 123 26.34 4.17 1.04
CA THR A 123 26.43 4.57 2.45
C THR A 123 25.15 5.21 3.00
N ARG A 124 24.26 5.75 2.15
CA ARG A 124 22.99 6.40 2.54
C ARG A 124 21.75 5.61 2.11
N ALA A 125 21.92 4.56 1.29
CA ALA A 125 20.83 3.72 0.79
C ALA A 125 20.01 3.09 1.93
N GLY A 126 20.65 2.62 3.00
CA GLY A 126 19.95 2.02 4.15
C GLY A 126 19.02 3.00 4.87
N SER A 127 19.49 4.22 5.14
CA SER A 127 18.68 5.26 5.78
C SER A 127 17.53 5.74 4.88
N ALA A 128 17.76 5.86 3.56
CA ALA A 128 16.73 6.25 2.61
C ALA A 128 15.63 5.17 2.49
N PHE A 129 16.00 3.90 2.48
CA PHE A 129 15.05 2.79 2.48
C PHE A 129 14.21 2.73 3.78
N ALA A 130 14.86 2.97 4.93
CA ALA A 130 14.16 3.04 6.21
C ALA A 130 13.13 4.18 6.24
N LEU A 131 13.52 5.37 5.74
CA LEU A 131 12.60 6.51 5.63
C LEU A 131 11.42 6.20 4.71
N PHE A 132 11.67 5.62 3.54
CA PHE A 132 10.62 5.18 2.62
C PHE A 132 9.62 4.21 3.27
N SER A 133 10.15 3.17 3.91
CA SER A 133 9.33 2.16 4.59
C SER A 133 8.50 2.76 5.73
N PHE A 134 9.11 3.65 6.53
CA PHE A 134 8.42 4.39 7.58
C PHE A 134 7.31 5.27 7.01
N THR A 135 7.60 6.10 5.99
CA THR A 135 6.63 6.99 5.36
C THR A 135 5.44 6.21 4.80
N ARG A 136 5.69 5.06 4.16
CA ARG A 136 4.64 4.19 3.64
C ARG A 136 3.76 3.64 4.77
N ALA A 137 4.35 3.05 5.81
CA ALA A 137 3.59 2.46 6.92
C ALA A 137 2.79 3.52 7.70
N PHE A 138 3.40 4.69 7.92
CA PHE A 138 2.76 5.83 8.56
C PHE A 138 1.56 6.34 7.76
N ALA A 139 1.75 6.56 6.46
CA ALA A 139 0.71 7.00 5.55
C ALA A 139 -0.48 6.02 5.49
N GLN A 140 -0.20 4.72 5.43
CA GLN A 140 -1.22 3.67 5.49
C GLN A 140 -2.03 3.74 6.79
N THR A 141 -1.34 3.88 7.92
CA THR A 141 -1.98 4.02 9.24
C THR A 141 -2.89 5.25 9.29
N CYS A 142 -2.42 6.40 8.80
CA CYS A 142 -3.23 7.62 8.69
C CYS A 142 -4.48 7.39 7.82
N GLY A 143 -4.33 6.73 6.67
CA GLY A 143 -5.44 6.42 5.77
C GLY A 143 -6.55 5.59 6.44
N ILE A 144 -6.17 4.54 7.18
CA ILE A 144 -7.13 3.71 7.93
C ILE A 144 -7.81 4.53 9.02
N THR A 145 -7.05 5.26 9.83
CA THR A 145 -7.60 6.06 10.94
C THR A 145 -8.58 7.13 10.46
N VAL A 146 -8.26 7.85 9.38
CA VAL A 146 -9.15 8.86 8.78
C VAL A 146 -10.44 8.20 8.28
N SER A 147 -10.32 7.09 7.55
CA SER A 147 -11.46 6.38 7.00
C SER A 147 -12.36 5.77 8.08
N GLY A 148 -11.79 5.26 9.17
CA GLY A 148 -12.54 4.76 10.33
C GLY A 148 -13.31 5.86 11.04
N THR A 149 -12.69 7.03 11.18
CA THR A 149 -13.35 8.23 11.72
C THR A 149 -14.52 8.67 10.84
N ILE A 150 -14.34 8.68 9.51
CA ILE A 150 -15.41 8.99 8.55
C ILE A 150 -16.55 7.97 8.65
N LEU A 151 -16.23 6.68 8.68
CA LEU A 151 -17.20 5.60 8.80
C LEU A 151 -18.04 5.77 10.06
N GLN A 152 -17.38 5.92 11.22
CA GLN A 152 -18.05 6.05 12.52
C GLN A 152 -18.93 7.30 12.58
N ASN A 153 -18.44 8.44 12.08
CA ASN A 153 -19.21 9.69 12.06
C ASN A 153 -20.40 9.64 11.09
N SER A 154 -20.24 8.95 9.97
CA SER A 154 -21.31 8.78 8.98
C SER A 154 -22.37 7.80 9.47
N LEU A 155 -21.97 6.69 10.10
CA LEU A 155 -22.90 5.71 10.68
C LEU A 155 -23.74 6.32 11.80
N LYS A 156 -23.17 7.18 12.64
CA LYS A 156 -23.95 7.93 13.66
C LYS A 156 -25.08 8.78 13.07
N LYS A 157 -24.94 9.24 11.82
CA LYS A 157 -25.94 10.05 11.13
C LYS A 157 -26.96 9.21 10.36
N ASN A 158 -26.52 8.09 9.78
CA ASN A 158 -27.32 7.30 8.85
C ASN A 158 -28.01 6.10 9.50
N LEU A 159 -27.55 5.62 10.66
CA LEU A 159 -28.15 4.46 11.31
C LEU A 159 -29.48 4.80 11.99
N PRO A 160 -30.48 3.89 11.94
CA PRO A 160 -31.73 4.07 12.66
C PRO A 160 -31.52 4.19 14.18
N ALA A 161 -32.15 5.17 14.82
CA ALA A 161 -32.03 5.39 16.27
C ALA A 161 -32.34 4.14 17.11
N ALA A 162 -33.32 3.33 16.67
CA ALA A 162 -33.69 2.07 17.30
C ALA A 162 -32.57 1.01 17.27
N PHE A 163 -31.68 1.06 16.27
CA PHE A 163 -30.52 0.19 16.19
C PHE A 163 -29.34 0.74 17.00
N VAL A 164 -29.13 2.06 16.95
CA VAL A 164 -28.07 2.75 17.72
C VAL A 164 -28.28 2.57 19.22
N ALA A 165 -29.53 2.59 19.71
CA ALA A 165 -29.88 2.37 21.11
C ALA A 165 -29.45 1.00 21.66
N LYS A 166 -29.15 0.02 20.80
CA LYS A 166 -28.64 -1.30 21.22
C LYS A 166 -27.15 -1.30 21.59
N PHE A 167 -26.43 -0.23 21.26
CA PHE A 167 -24.99 -0.11 21.53
C PHE A 167 -24.73 0.98 22.57
N SER A 168 -23.80 0.71 23.49
CA SER A 168 -23.40 1.70 24.49
C SER A 168 -22.79 2.95 23.82
N PRO A 169 -23.06 4.16 24.33
CA PRO A 169 -22.48 5.38 23.79
C PRO A 169 -20.95 5.33 23.89
N GLY A 170 -20.27 5.50 22.75
CA GLY A 170 -18.80 5.47 22.65
C GLY A 170 -18.21 4.22 22.00
N PHE A 171 -19.02 3.19 21.69
CA PHE A 171 -18.52 1.99 21.00
C PHE A 171 -18.31 2.23 19.49
N GLU A 172 -17.36 1.52 18.87
CA GLU A 172 -17.24 1.47 17.41
C GLU A 172 -18.39 0.65 16.81
N ILE A 173 -19.45 1.35 16.43
CA ILE A 173 -20.71 0.77 15.95
C ILE A 173 -20.46 -0.01 14.65
N ALA A 174 -19.48 0.43 13.85
CA ALA A 174 -19.11 -0.21 12.60
C ALA A 174 -18.81 -1.71 12.75
N TYR A 175 -17.88 -2.09 13.63
CA TYR A 175 -17.47 -3.49 13.75
C TYR A 175 -18.41 -4.32 14.62
N ALA A 176 -19.06 -3.70 15.61
CA ALA A 176 -20.02 -4.37 16.47
C ALA A 176 -21.29 -4.77 15.73
N ALA A 177 -21.71 -3.96 14.75
CA ALA A 177 -22.94 -4.20 14.00
C ALA A 177 -22.79 -5.35 12.99
N ILE A 178 -21.62 -5.48 12.33
CA ILE A 178 -21.41 -6.41 11.20
C ILE A 178 -21.89 -7.85 11.49
N PRO A 179 -21.52 -8.50 12.62
CA PRO A 179 -21.99 -9.85 12.92
C PRO A 179 -23.50 -9.95 13.15
N VAL A 180 -24.12 -8.87 13.61
CA VAL A 180 -25.54 -8.82 14.02
C VAL A 180 -26.46 -8.50 12.84
N ILE A 181 -25.94 -7.86 11.77
CA ILE A 181 -26.73 -7.43 10.60
C ILE A 181 -27.58 -8.56 10.01
N HIS A 182 -27.05 -9.79 9.95
CA HIS A 182 -27.73 -10.93 9.31
C HIS A 182 -28.96 -11.39 10.08
N GLY A 183 -28.95 -11.24 11.41
CA GLY A 183 -30.05 -11.64 12.29
C GLY A 183 -31.15 -10.58 12.44
N LEU A 184 -31.03 -9.42 11.80
CA LEU A 184 -32.04 -8.35 11.91
C LEU A 184 -33.27 -8.67 11.07
N GLU A 185 -34.47 -8.42 11.57
CA GLU A 185 -35.69 -8.49 10.77
C GLU A 185 -35.76 -7.37 9.72
N GLN A 186 -36.46 -7.63 8.61
CA GLN A 186 -36.82 -6.55 7.68
C GLN A 186 -37.92 -5.69 8.31
N PRO A 187 -37.93 -4.35 8.10
CA PRO A 187 -37.10 -3.56 7.18
C PRO A 187 -35.77 -3.05 7.78
N LEU A 188 -35.52 -3.31 9.07
CA LEU A 188 -34.37 -2.76 9.79
C LEU A 188 -33.03 -3.22 9.18
N ARG A 189 -32.96 -4.47 8.72
CA ARG A 189 -31.80 -5.02 8.02
C ARG A 189 -31.38 -4.18 6.81
N ASP A 190 -32.33 -3.78 5.98
CA ASP A 190 -32.05 -3.06 4.74
C ASP A 190 -31.69 -1.60 5.02
N GLN A 191 -32.32 -0.99 6.03
CA GLN A 191 -31.94 0.35 6.51
C GLN A 191 -30.50 0.38 7.04
N VAL A 192 -30.10 -0.63 7.82
CA VAL A 192 -28.73 -0.73 8.32
C VAL A 192 -27.74 -0.96 7.18
N ARG A 193 -28.03 -1.87 6.23
CA ARG A 193 -27.18 -2.08 5.04
C ARG A 193 -27.05 -0.82 4.18
N ALA A 194 -28.14 -0.09 3.97
CA ALA A 194 -28.12 1.17 3.24
C ALA A 194 -27.28 2.23 3.97
N ALA A 195 -27.40 2.34 5.29
CA ALA A 195 -26.57 3.24 6.09
C ALA A 195 -25.07 2.91 5.97
N PHE A 196 -24.69 1.62 6.04
CA PHE A 196 -23.31 1.19 5.81
C PHE A 196 -22.81 1.50 4.39
N ALA A 197 -23.63 1.26 3.38
CA ALA A 197 -23.29 1.57 1.99
C ALA A 197 -23.05 3.08 1.79
N LEU A 198 -23.92 3.94 2.32
CA LEU A 198 -23.76 5.40 2.28
C LEU A 198 -22.52 5.87 3.05
N SER A 199 -22.24 5.26 4.20
CA SER A 199 -21.07 5.63 5.00
C SER A 199 -19.75 5.21 4.36
N ILE A 200 -19.72 4.05 3.71
CA ILE A 200 -18.56 3.60 2.93
C ILE A 200 -18.40 4.44 1.64
N LEU A 201 -19.50 4.89 1.02
CA LEU A 201 -19.45 5.84 -0.09
C LEU A 201 -18.74 7.15 0.28
N ALA A 202 -18.97 7.67 1.49
CA ALA A 202 -18.28 8.86 1.97
C ALA A 202 -16.75 8.66 2.09
N ILE A 203 -16.31 7.45 2.45
CA ILE A 203 -14.88 7.08 2.44
C ILE A 203 -14.36 7.15 1.00
N TRP A 204 -15.07 6.53 0.04
CA TRP A 204 -14.68 6.53 -1.36
C TRP A 204 -14.53 7.94 -1.93
N GLN A 205 -15.50 8.82 -1.68
CA GLN A 205 -15.44 10.20 -2.13
C GLN A 205 -14.24 10.96 -1.53
N THR A 206 -13.94 10.73 -0.25
CA THR A 206 -12.79 11.35 0.41
C THR A 206 -11.47 10.84 -0.20
N MET A 207 -11.36 9.53 -0.44
CA MET A 207 -10.16 8.93 -1.05
C MET A 207 -9.96 9.41 -2.49
N ILE A 208 -11.04 9.58 -3.27
CA ILE A 208 -10.99 10.17 -4.62
C ILE A 208 -10.45 11.60 -4.55
N GLY A 209 -10.89 12.41 -3.59
CA GLY A 209 -10.38 13.77 -3.39
C GLY A 209 -8.87 13.79 -3.09
N ILE A 210 -8.41 12.93 -2.18
CA ILE A 210 -6.98 12.80 -1.84
C ILE A 210 -6.16 12.29 -3.04
N ALA A 211 -6.69 11.30 -3.78
CA ALA A 211 -6.05 10.78 -4.98
C ALA A 211 -5.96 11.84 -6.08
N GLY A 212 -7.00 12.65 -6.28
CA GLY A 212 -7.01 13.76 -7.23
C GLY A 212 -5.96 14.82 -6.89
N LEU A 213 -5.83 15.19 -5.61
CA LEU A 213 -4.74 16.06 -5.16
C LEU A 213 -3.37 15.44 -5.43
N GLY A 214 -3.20 14.14 -5.15
CA GLY A 214 -1.97 13.40 -5.47
C GLY A 214 -1.63 13.40 -6.94
N LEU A 215 -2.64 13.23 -7.81
CA LEU A 215 -2.46 13.28 -9.25
C LEU A 215 -2.01 14.69 -9.70
N LEU A 216 -2.60 15.75 -9.15
CA LEU A 216 -2.17 17.12 -9.43
C LEU A 216 -0.71 17.35 -9.01
N PHE A 217 -0.32 16.88 -7.82
CA PHE A 217 1.08 16.94 -7.38
C PHE A 217 2.01 16.13 -8.29
N SER A 218 1.57 14.96 -8.76
CA SER A 218 2.34 14.11 -9.66
C SER A 218 2.49 14.74 -11.05
N LEU A 219 1.48 15.44 -11.56
CA LEU A 219 1.55 16.15 -12.85
C LEU A 219 2.48 17.37 -12.79
N LEU A 220 2.69 17.94 -11.60
CA LEU A 220 3.64 19.02 -11.36
C LEU A 220 5.09 18.51 -11.18
N MET A 221 5.31 17.18 -11.10
CA MET A 221 6.65 16.60 -11.03
C MET A 221 7.29 16.62 -12.41
N VAL A 222 8.49 17.20 -12.48
CA VAL A 222 9.31 17.21 -13.70
C VAL A 222 9.96 15.84 -13.90
N GLU A 223 9.77 15.27 -15.09
CA GLU A 223 10.42 14.03 -15.50
C GLU A 223 11.93 14.28 -15.68
N VAL A 224 12.75 13.54 -14.94
CA VAL A 224 14.21 13.61 -15.03
C VAL A 224 14.71 12.28 -15.56
N PRO A 225 15.39 12.24 -16.73
CA PRO A 225 15.94 11.01 -17.26
C PRO A 225 16.98 10.44 -16.29
N ILE A 226 16.91 9.13 -16.06
CA ILE A 226 17.87 8.39 -15.22
C ILE A 226 19.26 8.58 -15.83
N GLY A 227 20.13 9.34 -15.15
CA GLY A 227 21.50 9.54 -15.56
C GLY A 227 22.27 8.21 -15.51
N THR A 228 22.75 7.74 -16.65
CA THR A 228 23.59 6.53 -16.80
C THR A 228 25.02 6.70 -16.28
N THR A 229 25.28 7.69 -15.43
CA THR A 229 26.62 7.95 -14.90
C THR A 229 26.92 7.01 -13.74
N VAL A 230 27.59 5.91 -14.06
CA VAL A 230 28.26 5.03 -13.10
C VAL A 230 29.22 5.87 -12.26
N ASP A 231 29.11 5.75 -10.93
CA ASP A 231 29.85 6.55 -9.95
C ASP A 231 31.37 6.38 -10.16
N LYS A 232 32.06 7.49 -10.48
CA LYS A 232 33.51 7.52 -10.72
C LYS A 232 34.34 7.04 -9.52
N THR A 233 33.72 7.01 -8.34
CA THR A 233 34.31 6.48 -7.10
C THR A 233 34.61 4.98 -7.21
N TYR A 234 33.82 4.23 -7.99
CA TYR A 234 34.07 2.81 -8.27
C TYR A 234 35.21 2.61 -9.29
N MET A 235 35.31 3.47 -10.30
CA MET A 235 36.43 3.43 -11.28
C MET A 235 37.79 3.59 -10.60
N LEU A 236 37.89 4.46 -9.58
CA LEU A 236 39.13 4.67 -8.83
C LEU A 236 39.47 3.49 -7.90
N LYS A 237 38.47 2.76 -7.41
CA LYS A 237 38.67 1.53 -6.62
C LYS A 237 39.05 0.35 -7.51
N GLU A 238 38.37 0.13 -8.64
CA GLU A 238 38.74 -0.91 -9.61
C GLU A 238 40.13 -0.65 -10.21
N SER A 239 40.48 0.61 -10.48
CA SER A 239 41.82 0.93 -10.99
C SER A 239 42.91 0.68 -9.94
N LYS A 240 42.65 1.01 -8.66
CA LYS A 240 43.60 0.70 -7.59
C LYS A 240 43.74 -0.79 -7.35
N GLN A 241 42.62 -1.52 -7.34
CA GLN A 241 42.59 -2.98 -7.19
C GLN A 241 43.34 -3.68 -8.32
N LYS A 242 43.11 -3.28 -9.59
CA LYS A 242 43.85 -3.81 -10.75
C LYS A 242 45.34 -3.50 -10.73
N VAL A 243 45.74 -2.36 -10.17
CA VAL A 243 47.16 -1.99 -10.05
C VAL A 243 47.83 -2.80 -8.93
N GLU A 244 47.17 -2.97 -7.78
CA GLU A 244 47.66 -3.83 -6.69
C GLU A 244 47.74 -5.31 -7.10
N ASP A 245 46.74 -5.84 -7.82
CA ASP A 245 46.74 -7.23 -8.29
C ASP A 245 47.81 -7.50 -9.38
N ALA A 246 48.22 -6.46 -10.13
CA ALA A 246 49.29 -6.55 -11.13
C ALA A 246 50.70 -6.40 -10.53
N GLU A 247 50.84 -5.84 -9.33
CA GLU A 247 52.11 -5.75 -8.61
C GLU A 247 52.42 -7.01 -7.77
N VAL A 248 51.44 -7.92 -7.62
CA VAL A 248 51.56 -9.17 -6.83
C VAL A 248 51.87 -10.40 -7.71
N HIS A 249 51.96 -10.24 -9.04
CA HIS A 249 52.35 -11.27 -10.01
C HIS A 249 53.63 -10.90 -10.77
#